data_AF-A0A371HBM2-F1
#
_entry.id   AF-A0A371HBM2-F1
#
_cell.length_a   1.000
_cell.length_b   1.000
_cell.length_c   1.000
_cell.angle_alpha   90.00
_cell.angle_beta   90.00
_cell.angle_gamma   90.00
#
_symmetry.space_group_name_H-M   'P 1'
#
loop_
_entity.id
_entity.type
_entity.pdbx_description
1 polymer ?
#
loop_
_entity_poly.entity_id
_entity_poly.type
_entity_poly.pdbx_seq_one_letter_code
_entity_poly.pdbx_strand_id
1 'polypeptide(L)'
;NYVDAFFTQGHTFSRLCWRLLLWLDLIQRHVSNILPKIEEDKNVTDGNSVNCVDTSPFLIAFVTSNTTQQHSISILILCSCEIMAACVFTVSQDGTADFKTVQEAIDAVPLGNTRRTLIRVGAGIYRQPVYVPKTKNFITLAALCPEDTVLTCNNTAAGIEHHQPERVIGTGTFGCGSTIVEGEDFIAENITFENSAPEGSGQAVALRVTADRCAFYNCRFLGWQDTLYLHHGKQYLKDCYIEGSVDFIFGNSTALLEHCHLHCKAAGFITAQGRKSSQETTGYVFLRCVITGNGGNSYAYLGRPWGPFGRVVFAYTYVDQCINHAGWDNWGNVENERSACFYEYRCYGPGCSPSNRATWCRELLDEEAEQFLAHPFIDPEPEKPWLSQRMGLRIPFSA
;
A
#
# COMPACT_ATOMS: atom_id res chain seq x y z
N ASN A 1 6.08 -17.85 42.23
CA ASN A 1 4.97 -17.39 43.10
C ASN A 1 3.99 -16.40 42.46
N TYR A 2 4.32 -15.67 41.38
CA TYR A 2 3.33 -14.86 40.62
C TYR A 2 2.72 -15.57 39.40
N VAL A 3 3.26 -16.74 39.02
CA VAL A 3 2.80 -17.52 37.84
C VAL A 3 1.62 -18.45 38.18
N ASP A 4 1.55 -18.95 39.42
CA ASP A 4 0.50 -19.92 39.82
C ASP A 4 -0.86 -19.29 40.12
N ALA A 5 -0.93 -17.98 40.34
CA ALA A 5 -2.19 -17.29 40.62
C ALA A 5 -3.04 -16.99 39.37
N PHE A 6 -2.51 -17.21 38.16
CA PHE A 6 -3.17 -16.82 36.90
C PHE A 6 -3.80 -17.98 36.12
N PHE A 7 -3.58 -19.23 36.53
CA PHE A 7 -4.06 -20.42 35.81
C PHE A 7 -5.54 -20.80 36.07
N THR A 8 -6.26 -20.05 36.90
CA THR A 8 -7.67 -20.34 37.25
C THR A 8 -8.71 -19.57 36.44
N GLN A 9 -8.32 -18.68 35.53
CA GLN A 9 -9.25 -17.94 34.66
C GLN A 9 -8.82 -18.06 33.20
N GLY A 10 -9.51 -18.94 32.46
CA GLY A 10 -9.16 -19.37 31.10
C GLY A 10 -9.19 -18.27 30.04
N HIS A 11 -8.10 -17.51 29.93
CA HIS A 11 -7.86 -16.56 28.84
C HIS A 11 -6.87 -17.11 27.81
N THR A 12 -7.22 -17.01 26.53
CA THR A 12 -6.37 -17.35 25.38
C THR A 12 -5.23 -16.35 25.22
N PHE A 13 -3.98 -16.83 25.29
CA PHE A 13 -2.77 -16.03 25.08
C PHE A 13 -2.56 -15.66 23.60
N SER A 14 -2.17 -14.41 23.31
CA SER A 14 -1.69 -14.02 21.98
C SER A 14 -0.29 -14.60 21.71
N ARG A 15 0.07 -14.82 20.44
CA ARG A 15 1.41 -15.30 20.04
C ARG A 15 2.56 -14.39 20.53
N LEU A 16 2.28 -13.11 20.80
CA LEU A 16 3.25 -12.16 21.35
C LEU A 16 3.59 -12.48 22.81
N CYS A 17 2.58 -12.86 23.59
CA CYS A 17 2.74 -13.21 25.00
C CYS A 17 3.47 -14.54 25.18
N TRP A 18 3.31 -15.49 24.24
CA TRP A 18 4.12 -16.72 24.18
C TRP A 18 5.59 -16.45 23.90
N ARG A 19 5.90 -15.52 22.98
CA ARG A 19 7.27 -15.11 22.71
C ARG A 19 7.92 -14.42 23.92
N LEU A 20 7.17 -13.58 24.64
CA LEU A 20 7.61 -12.95 25.89
C LEU A 20 7.92 -13.97 27.00
N LEU A 21 7.09 -15.00 27.17
CA LEU A 21 7.31 -16.06 28.17
C LEU A 21 8.53 -16.92 27.85
N LEU A 22 8.71 -17.32 26.58
CA LEU A 22 9.91 -18.05 26.13
C LEU A 22 11.19 -17.22 26.30
N TRP A 23 11.09 -15.91 26.12
CA TRP A 23 12.20 -14.98 26.28
C TRP A 23 12.55 -14.75 27.76
N LEU A 24 11.54 -14.70 28.64
CA LEU A 24 11.74 -14.65 30.10
C LEU A 24 12.39 -15.93 30.64
N ASP A 25 12.04 -17.11 30.11
CA ASP A 25 12.67 -18.38 30.49
C ASP A 25 14.14 -18.46 30.03
N LEU A 26 14.46 -17.90 28.85
CA LEU A 26 15.83 -17.74 28.37
C LEU A 26 16.66 -16.79 29.25
N ILE A 27 16.09 -15.65 29.67
CA ILE A 27 16.73 -14.73 30.62
C ILE A 27 16.96 -15.43 31.95
N GLN A 28 15.97 -16.16 32.47
CA GLN A 28 16.08 -16.85 33.76
C GLN A 28 17.19 -17.91 33.75
N ARG A 29 17.35 -18.64 32.63
CA ARG A 29 18.45 -19.60 32.43
C ARG A 29 19.81 -18.90 32.29
N HIS A 30 19.86 -17.75 31.63
CA HIS A 30 21.11 -16.99 31.48
C HIS A 30 21.56 -16.37 32.81
N VAL A 31 20.63 -15.80 33.58
CA VAL A 31 20.87 -15.25 34.93
C VAL A 31 21.32 -16.34 35.91
N SER A 32 20.73 -17.55 35.84
CA SER A 32 21.13 -18.69 36.66
C SER A 32 22.56 -19.18 36.37
N ASN A 33 23.07 -18.97 35.16
CA ASN A 33 24.45 -19.31 34.78
C ASN A 33 25.48 -18.22 35.16
N ILE A 34 25.02 -16.99 35.41
CA ILE A 34 25.88 -15.84 35.76
C ILE A 34 26.03 -15.71 37.29
N LEU A 35 24.98 -16.03 38.06
CA LEU A 35 24.99 -15.94 39.53
C LEU A 35 26.17 -16.69 40.21
N PRO A 36 26.60 -17.88 39.78
CA PRO A 36 27.74 -18.56 40.39
C PRO A 36 29.09 -17.88 40.12
N LYS A 37 29.20 -17.06 39.06
CA LYS A 37 30.45 -16.35 38.70
C LYS A 37 30.66 -15.05 39.48
N ILE A 38 29.61 -14.53 40.13
CA ILE A 38 29.67 -13.29 40.92
C ILE A 38 30.06 -13.59 42.39
N GLU A 39 29.92 -14.83 42.87
CA GLU A 39 30.27 -15.21 44.24
C GLU A 39 31.79 -15.40 44.48
N GLU A 40 32.63 -15.48 43.44
CA GLU A 40 34.08 -15.63 43.59
C GLU A 40 34.84 -14.29 43.80
N ASP A 41 34.20 -13.13 43.60
CA ASP A 41 34.88 -11.82 43.62
C ASP A 41 34.55 -10.95 44.86
N LYS A 42 34.24 -11.57 46.01
CA LYS A 42 34.03 -10.83 47.28
C LYS A 42 35.34 -10.54 48.00
N ASN A 43 36.04 -9.50 47.54
CA ASN A 43 36.83 -8.63 48.42
C ASN A 43 36.48 -7.19 48.10
N VAL A 44 36.20 -6.39 49.15
CA VAL A 44 36.18 -4.90 49.21
C VAL A 44 34.80 -4.25 49.53
N THR A 45 34.69 -3.93 50.84
CA THR A 45 34.17 -2.74 51.57
C THR A 45 32.79 -2.10 51.31
N ASP A 46 32.15 -1.80 52.45
CA ASP A 46 30.94 -1.00 52.65
C ASP A 46 30.87 0.30 51.84
N GLY A 47 29.81 0.39 51.03
CA GLY A 47 29.37 1.57 50.32
C GLY A 47 28.38 1.15 49.23
N ASN A 48 27.21 1.79 49.14
CA ASN A 48 26.25 1.54 48.06
C ASN A 48 26.96 1.66 46.70
N SER A 49 27.16 0.55 46.01
CA SER A 49 27.82 0.50 44.71
C SER A 49 26.84 0.07 43.63
N VAL A 50 26.80 0.82 42.53
CA VAL A 50 26.06 0.47 41.32
C VAL A 50 27.09 -0.07 40.33
N ASN A 51 27.04 -1.37 40.07
CA ASN A 51 27.86 -1.99 39.03
C ASN A 51 27.02 -2.11 37.75
N CYS A 52 27.47 -1.47 36.68
CA CYS A 52 26.86 -1.54 35.35
C CYS A 52 27.69 -2.49 34.48
N VAL A 53 27.05 -3.47 33.84
CA VAL A 53 27.68 -4.30 32.81
C VAL A 53 27.10 -3.86 31.46
N ASP A 54 27.97 -3.43 30.55
CA ASP A 54 27.56 -2.95 29.22
C ASP A 54 27.44 -4.14 28.25
N THR A 55 26.21 -4.55 27.98
CA THR A 55 25.87 -5.52 26.93
C THR A 55 24.80 -4.91 26.04
N SER A 56 25.19 -4.14 25.02
CA SER A 56 24.23 -3.60 24.05
C SER A 56 23.35 -4.72 23.47
N PRO A 57 22.00 -4.58 23.45
CA PRO A 57 21.21 -3.37 23.64
C PRO A 57 20.59 -3.20 25.05
N PHE A 58 21.09 -3.89 26.08
CA PHE A 58 20.51 -3.88 27.42
C PHE A 58 21.50 -3.36 28.47
N LEU A 59 21.15 -2.25 29.11
CA LEU A 59 21.83 -1.78 30.31
C LEU A 59 21.25 -2.51 31.53
N ILE A 60 22.03 -3.38 32.18
CA ILE A 60 21.63 -4.06 33.42
C ILE A 60 22.29 -3.35 34.59
N ALA A 61 21.48 -2.75 35.46
CA ALA A 61 21.93 -2.11 36.70
C ALA A 61 21.57 -2.97 37.92
N PHE A 62 22.54 -3.22 38.79
CA PHE A 62 22.34 -3.92 40.06
C PHE A 62 22.31 -2.92 41.21
N VAL A 63 21.23 -2.93 41.99
CA VAL A 63 21.12 -2.15 43.23
C VAL A 63 21.18 -3.12 44.40
N THR A 64 22.21 -3.00 45.23
CA THR A 64 22.30 -3.72 46.50
C THR A 64 21.89 -2.75 47.63
N SER A 65 20.95 -3.18 48.47
CA SER A 65 20.59 -2.45 49.70
C SER A 65 20.95 -3.30 50.90
N ASN A 66 21.85 -2.81 51.75
CA ASN A 66 22.15 -3.45 53.03
C ASN A 66 21.08 -3.06 54.05
N THR A 67 20.03 -3.88 54.17
CA THR A 67 19.24 -3.97 55.40
C THR A 67 19.26 -5.40 55.88
N THR A 68 19.49 -5.55 57.18
CA THR A 68 19.66 -6.82 57.87
C THR A 68 18.40 -7.67 57.75
N GLN A 69 18.58 -8.89 57.25
CA GLN A 69 17.60 -9.92 56.89
C GLN A 69 16.96 -9.79 55.49
N GLN A 70 17.27 -10.80 54.65
CA GLN A 70 16.91 -11.02 53.23
C GLN A 70 17.70 -10.23 52.18
N HIS A 71 18.70 -10.90 51.59
CA HIS A 71 19.30 -10.51 50.33
C HIS A 71 18.27 -10.63 49.20
N SER A 72 17.64 -9.51 48.83
CA SER A 72 16.78 -9.41 47.64
C SER A 72 17.54 -8.66 46.55
N ILE A 73 17.99 -9.36 45.51
CA ILE A 73 18.57 -8.74 44.31
C ILE A 73 17.41 -8.36 43.39
N SER A 74 17.14 -7.07 43.25
CA SER A 74 16.15 -6.56 42.29
C SER A 74 16.85 -6.23 40.98
N ILE A 75 16.61 -7.01 39.93
CA ILE A 75 17.12 -6.74 38.59
C ILE A 75 16.14 -5.78 37.89
N LEU A 76 16.55 -4.53 37.72
CA LEU A 76 15.78 -3.55 36.94
C LEU A 76 16.23 -3.67 35.48
N ILE A 77 15.45 -4.36 34.65
CA ILE A 77 15.68 -4.40 33.20
C ILE A 77 15.04 -3.13 32.61
N LEU A 78 15.85 -2.09 32.42
CA LEU A 78 15.46 -0.94 31.62
C LEU A 78 15.53 -1.37 30.16
N CYS A 79 14.41 -1.86 29.64
CA CYS A 79 14.25 -2.03 28.20
C CYS A 79 14.13 -0.63 27.60
N SER A 80 15.25 -0.07 27.14
CA SER A 80 15.24 1.05 26.21
C SER A 80 14.69 0.54 24.88
N CYS A 81 13.36 0.45 24.80
CA CYS A 81 12.69 0.48 23.52
C CYS A 81 12.97 1.88 22.98
N GLU A 82 14.00 2.01 22.14
CA GLU A 82 14.02 3.09 21.17
C GLU A 82 12.77 2.89 20.31
N ILE A 83 11.67 3.51 20.74
CA ILE A 83 10.59 3.87 19.85
C ILE A 83 11.28 4.82 18.88
N MET A 84 11.82 4.27 17.80
CA MET A 84 12.33 5.01 16.67
C MET A 84 11.20 5.94 16.25
N ALA A 85 11.25 7.19 16.70
CA ALA A 85 10.21 8.17 16.42
C ALA A 85 10.01 8.15 14.91
N ALA A 86 8.77 7.91 14.48
CA ALA A 86 8.42 7.97 13.07
C ALA A 86 8.84 9.37 12.58
N CYS A 87 9.56 9.44 11.47
CA CYS A 87 9.84 10.73 10.84
C CYS A 87 8.49 11.25 10.34
N VAL A 88 7.98 12.33 10.93
CA VAL A 88 6.69 12.93 10.57
C VAL A 88 6.93 14.32 10.03
N PHE A 89 6.48 14.56 8.80
CA PHE A 89 6.39 15.88 8.19
C PHE A 89 4.94 16.28 8.09
N THR A 90 4.65 17.56 8.29
CA THR A 90 3.31 18.14 8.12
C THR A 90 3.30 19.09 6.94
N VAL A 91 2.21 19.10 6.17
CA VAL A 91 2.02 19.96 5.00
C VAL A 91 0.71 20.72 5.13
N SER A 92 0.74 22.04 5.01
CA SER A 92 -0.45 22.89 5.00
C SER A 92 -0.23 24.17 4.19
N GLN A 93 -1.22 24.56 3.39
CA GLN A 93 -1.14 25.76 2.54
C GLN A 93 -1.19 27.07 3.36
N ASP A 94 -1.72 27.03 4.58
CA ASP A 94 -1.83 28.20 5.47
C ASP A 94 -0.53 28.59 6.18
N GLY A 95 0.53 27.77 6.02
CA GLY A 95 1.86 28.02 6.60
C GLY A 95 1.98 27.65 8.08
N THR A 96 1.02 26.93 8.66
CA THR A 96 1.08 26.45 10.06
C THR A 96 1.85 25.13 10.24
N ALA A 97 2.24 24.50 9.14
CA ALA A 97 2.92 23.21 9.08
C ALA A 97 4.40 23.34 8.68
N ASP A 98 5.13 22.22 8.71
CA ASP A 98 6.57 22.18 8.36
C ASP A 98 6.83 22.62 6.90
N PHE A 99 5.91 22.28 5.99
CA PHE A 99 6.00 22.59 4.57
C PHE A 99 4.71 23.18 4.02
N LYS A 100 4.81 24.00 2.98
CA LYS A 100 3.63 24.57 2.29
C LYS A 100 3.12 23.65 1.19
N THR A 101 4.01 22.88 0.58
CA THR A 101 3.67 22.00 -0.53
C THR A 101 4.08 20.55 -0.28
N VAL A 102 3.39 19.62 -0.94
CA VAL A 102 3.70 18.18 -0.84
C VAL A 102 5.07 17.86 -1.44
N GLN A 103 5.46 18.56 -2.51
CA GLN A 103 6.78 18.36 -3.12
C GLN A 103 7.91 18.77 -2.18
N GLU A 104 7.79 19.89 -1.46
CA GLU A 104 8.79 20.32 -0.47
C GLU A 104 9.01 19.27 0.63
N ALA A 105 7.92 18.67 1.13
CA ALA A 105 8.01 17.61 2.13
C ALA A 105 8.68 16.33 1.58
N ILE A 106 8.36 15.94 0.34
CA ILE A 106 9.05 14.83 -0.34
C ILE A 106 10.54 15.17 -0.53
N ASP A 107 10.85 16.40 -0.91
CA ASP A 107 12.21 16.90 -1.14
C ASP A 107 13.07 16.89 0.13
N ALA A 108 12.45 17.05 1.30
CA ALA A 108 13.10 16.95 2.61
C ALA A 108 13.42 15.52 3.05
N VAL A 109 12.77 14.49 2.48
CA VAL A 109 13.09 13.08 2.80
C VAL A 109 14.53 12.77 2.34
N PRO A 110 15.38 12.17 3.18
CA PRO A 110 16.76 11.86 2.83
C PRO A 110 16.89 10.97 1.59
N LEU A 111 17.97 11.15 0.83
CA LEU A 111 18.34 10.21 -0.24
C LEU A 111 18.70 8.84 0.36
N GLY A 112 18.25 7.77 -0.30
CA GLY A 112 18.48 6.40 0.18
C GLY A 112 17.70 6.07 1.45
N ASN A 113 16.58 6.73 1.69
CA ASN A 113 15.77 6.55 2.90
C ASN A 113 15.40 5.07 3.12
N THR A 114 15.72 4.56 4.31
CA THR A 114 15.43 3.17 4.74
C THR A 114 14.39 3.11 5.86
N ARG A 115 13.91 4.26 6.33
CA ARG A 115 12.95 4.37 7.44
C ARG A 115 11.66 5.01 6.97
N ARG A 116 10.51 4.51 7.41
CA ARG A 116 9.22 5.09 7.00
C ARG A 116 9.10 6.55 7.43
N THR A 117 8.89 7.44 6.44
CA THR A 117 8.59 8.86 6.67
C THR A 117 7.12 9.11 6.36
N LEU A 118 6.38 9.57 7.35
CA LEU A 118 4.97 9.94 7.24
C LEU A 118 4.86 11.43 6.90
N ILE A 119 4.24 11.75 5.78
CA ILE A 119 3.91 13.10 5.36
C ILE A 119 2.40 13.27 5.56
N ARG A 120 2.02 14.02 6.60
CA ARG A 120 0.63 14.37 6.91
C ARG A 120 0.22 15.60 6.12
N VAL A 121 -0.69 15.44 5.18
CA VAL A 121 -1.17 16.50 4.32
C VAL A 121 -2.49 17.04 4.86
N GLY A 122 -2.55 18.36 5.09
CA GLY A 122 -3.76 19.06 5.51
C GLY A 122 -4.83 19.08 4.42
N ALA A 123 -6.05 19.49 4.79
CA ALA A 123 -7.11 19.75 3.83
C ALA A 123 -6.69 20.89 2.88
N GLY A 124 -6.97 20.73 1.59
CA GLY A 124 -6.61 21.69 0.57
C GLY A 124 -6.52 21.08 -0.83
N ILE A 125 -6.55 21.96 -1.83
CA ILE A 125 -6.30 21.60 -3.22
C ILE A 125 -4.88 22.03 -3.58
N TYR A 126 -4.00 21.04 -3.76
CA TYR A 126 -2.59 21.21 -4.07
C TYR A 126 -2.39 21.13 -5.58
N ARG A 127 -2.36 22.29 -6.23
CA ARG A 127 -2.26 22.44 -7.70
C ARG A 127 -0.81 22.46 -8.18
N GLN A 128 -0.12 21.33 -8.06
CA GLN A 128 1.25 21.19 -8.55
C GLN A 128 1.58 19.73 -8.88
N PRO A 129 2.47 19.48 -9.86
CA PRO A 129 2.94 18.13 -10.12
C PRO A 129 3.75 17.61 -8.95
N VAL A 130 3.49 16.36 -8.55
CA VAL A 130 4.19 15.70 -7.44
C VAL A 130 5.03 14.56 -8.00
N TYR A 131 6.32 14.53 -7.65
CA TYR A 131 7.25 13.48 -8.03
C TYR A 131 7.92 12.88 -6.81
N VAL A 132 7.71 11.57 -6.59
CA VAL A 132 8.38 10.76 -5.59
C VAL A 132 9.54 10.01 -6.27
N PRO A 133 10.80 10.42 -6.08
CA PRO A 133 11.93 9.81 -6.76
C PRO A 133 12.22 8.38 -6.29
N LYS A 134 12.79 7.57 -7.19
CA LYS A 134 13.32 6.22 -6.88
C LYS A 134 14.38 6.15 -5.77
N THR A 135 14.96 7.29 -5.40
CA THR A 135 15.95 7.39 -4.30
C THR A 135 15.29 7.67 -2.96
N LYS A 136 13.96 7.78 -2.89
CA LYS A 136 13.20 8.16 -1.70
C LYS A 136 12.11 7.13 -1.39
N ASN A 137 12.55 5.97 -0.93
CA ASN A 137 11.67 4.85 -0.57
C ASN A 137 10.99 5.09 0.80
N PHE A 138 10.02 4.23 1.13
CA PHE A 138 9.32 4.23 2.42
C PHE A 138 8.61 5.54 2.78
N ILE A 139 8.05 6.25 1.80
CA ILE A 139 7.21 7.43 2.05
C ILE A 139 5.76 7.00 2.27
N THR A 140 5.10 7.59 3.27
CA THR A 140 3.64 7.50 3.44
C THR A 140 3.05 8.89 3.28
N LEU A 141 2.19 9.10 2.29
CA LEU A 141 1.35 10.30 2.21
C LEU A 141 0.01 9.99 2.88
N ALA A 142 -0.37 10.74 3.91
CA ALA A 142 -1.63 10.52 4.60
C ALA A 142 -2.37 11.84 4.83
N ALA A 143 -3.67 11.84 4.60
CA ALA A 143 -4.55 12.93 5.00
C ALA A 143 -5.70 12.43 5.89
N LEU A 144 -6.56 13.34 6.31
CA LEU A 144 -7.71 13.01 7.16
C LEU A 144 -8.87 12.42 6.34
N CYS A 145 -9.15 13.03 5.19
CA CYS A 145 -10.34 12.79 4.38
C CYS A 145 -9.96 12.92 2.90
N PRO A 146 -10.21 11.91 2.04
CA PRO A 146 -9.84 11.99 0.64
C PRO A 146 -10.60 13.07 -0.12
N GLU A 147 -11.82 13.42 0.29
CA GLU A 147 -12.62 14.49 -0.33
C GLU A 147 -12.02 15.88 -0.13
N ASP A 148 -11.28 16.09 0.96
CA ASP A 148 -10.79 17.42 1.35
C ASP A 148 -9.33 17.65 0.97
N THR A 149 -8.57 16.61 0.65
CA THR A 149 -7.14 16.71 0.27
C THR A 149 -6.91 16.18 -1.14
N VAL A 150 -6.74 17.10 -2.09
CA VAL A 150 -6.65 16.81 -3.53
C VAL A 150 -5.29 17.24 -4.07
N LEU A 151 -4.55 16.29 -4.66
CA LEU A 151 -3.34 16.55 -5.44
C LEU A 151 -3.72 16.56 -6.92
N THR A 152 -3.57 17.69 -7.60
CA THR A 152 -4.14 17.87 -8.94
C THR A 152 -3.24 18.66 -9.89
N CYS A 153 -3.27 18.28 -11.16
CA CYS A 153 -2.75 19.02 -12.32
C CYS A 153 -3.69 18.82 -13.51
N ASN A 154 -3.34 19.36 -14.67
CA ASN A 154 -4.06 19.18 -15.93
C ASN A 154 -3.13 18.80 -17.09
N ASN A 155 -1.98 18.15 -16.78
CA ASN A 155 -1.03 17.71 -17.78
C ASN A 155 -1.66 16.66 -18.72
N THR A 156 -1.39 16.77 -20.00
CA THR A 156 -1.78 15.80 -21.03
C THR A 156 -0.55 15.21 -21.68
N ALA A 157 -0.68 14.10 -22.41
CA ALA A 157 0.45 13.54 -23.16
C ALA A 157 1.08 14.53 -24.16
N ALA A 158 0.33 15.53 -24.63
CA ALA A 158 0.81 16.55 -25.56
C ALA A 158 1.32 17.83 -24.86
N GLY A 159 1.02 18.03 -23.58
CA GLY A 159 1.35 19.23 -22.82
C GLY A 159 1.66 18.89 -21.37
N ILE A 160 2.96 18.87 -21.06
CA ILE A 160 3.47 18.54 -19.72
C ILE A 160 4.18 19.77 -19.17
N GLU A 161 3.66 20.31 -18.08
CA GLU A 161 4.34 21.28 -17.24
C GLU A 161 4.75 20.59 -15.93
N HIS A 162 6.06 20.45 -15.71
CA HIS A 162 6.60 19.80 -14.52
C HIS A 162 7.91 20.43 -14.08
N HIS A 163 8.14 20.48 -12.76
CA HIS A 163 9.38 20.95 -12.16
C HIS A 163 10.59 20.00 -12.36
N GLN A 164 10.36 18.84 -12.99
CA GLN A 164 11.38 17.83 -13.30
C GLN A 164 11.58 17.80 -14.81
N PRO A 165 12.82 17.59 -15.29
CA PRO A 165 13.07 17.52 -16.72
C PRO A 165 12.52 16.21 -17.32
N GLU A 166 12.16 16.24 -18.60
CA GLU A 166 11.64 15.08 -19.35
C GLU A 166 12.52 13.82 -19.23
N ARG A 167 13.85 13.97 -19.12
CA ARG A 167 14.76 12.83 -18.93
C ARG A 167 14.55 12.06 -17.61
N VAL A 168 13.86 12.66 -16.64
CA VAL A 168 13.56 12.08 -15.32
C VAL A 168 12.16 11.49 -15.31
N ILE A 169 11.15 12.25 -15.73
CA ILE A 169 9.74 11.85 -15.64
C ILE A 169 9.19 11.18 -16.91
N GLY A 170 9.93 11.27 -18.02
CA GLY A 170 9.56 10.84 -19.37
C GLY A 170 8.73 11.87 -20.13
N THR A 171 8.16 11.43 -21.25
CA THR A 171 7.33 12.23 -22.16
C THR A 171 6.01 11.51 -22.47
N GLY A 172 5.07 12.17 -23.15
CA GLY A 172 3.79 11.57 -23.53
C GLY A 172 2.96 11.14 -22.31
N THR A 173 2.17 10.08 -22.47
CA THR A 173 1.38 9.49 -21.37
C THR A 173 2.23 9.13 -20.16
N PHE A 174 3.48 8.70 -20.38
CA PHE A 174 4.36 8.33 -19.29
C PHE A 174 4.77 9.54 -18.43
N GLY A 175 4.97 10.71 -19.04
CA GLY A 175 5.40 11.93 -18.34
C GLY A 175 4.25 12.80 -17.81
N CYS A 176 3.00 12.58 -18.22
CA CYS A 176 1.89 13.50 -17.90
C CYS A 176 1.17 13.23 -16.57
N GLY A 177 1.72 12.38 -15.70
CA GLY A 177 1.16 12.11 -14.38
C GLY A 177 1.09 13.38 -13.51
N SER A 178 -0.10 13.69 -12.96
CA SER A 178 -0.25 14.73 -11.95
C SER A 178 0.54 14.39 -10.68
N THR A 179 0.54 13.09 -10.32
CA THR A 179 1.49 12.51 -9.39
C THR A 179 2.25 11.36 -10.05
N ILE A 180 3.56 11.31 -9.84
CA ILE A 180 4.46 10.27 -10.33
C ILE A 180 5.19 9.65 -9.13
N VAL A 181 5.03 8.34 -8.96
CA VAL A 181 5.67 7.57 -7.89
C VAL A 181 6.68 6.58 -8.48
N GLU A 182 7.95 6.77 -8.14
CA GLU A 182 9.05 5.87 -8.49
C GLU A 182 9.82 5.33 -7.27
N GLY A 183 9.53 5.84 -6.07
CA GLY A 183 10.04 5.31 -4.81
C GLY A 183 9.29 4.07 -4.35
N GLU A 184 10.03 3.03 -3.93
CA GLU A 184 9.48 1.76 -3.45
C GLU A 184 8.90 1.88 -2.03
N ASP A 185 8.05 0.93 -1.65
CA ASP A 185 7.39 0.86 -0.34
C ASP A 185 6.53 2.11 -0.01
N PHE A 186 6.07 2.80 -1.06
CA PHE A 186 5.22 3.97 -0.99
C PHE A 186 3.81 3.60 -0.51
N ILE A 187 3.26 4.39 0.41
CA ILE A 187 1.88 4.24 0.87
C ILE A 187 1.15 5.58 0.69
N ALA A 188 -0.10 5.55 0.24
CA ALA A 188 -1.01 6.67 0.33
C ALA A 188 -2.30 6.29 1.08
N GLU A 189 -2.78 7.18 1.95
CA GLU A 189 -4.00 6.99 2.74
C GLU A 189 -4.87 8.25 2.71
N ASN A 190 -6.16 8.09 2.40
CA ASN A 190 -7.16 9.17 2.44
C ASN A 190 -6.81 10.39 1.57
N ILE A 191 -6.25 10.19 0.38
CA ILE A 191 -5.88 11.28 -0.54
C ILE A 191 -6.57 11.11 -1.89
N THR A 192 -6.98 12.23 -2.50
CA THR A 192 -7.39 12.26 -3.91
C THR A 192 -6.20 12.60 -4.80
N PHE A 193 -5.95 11.76 -5.81
CA PHE A 193 -5.09 12.05 -6.95
C PHE A 193 -5.97 12.37 -8.15
N GLU A 194 -5.84 13.55 -8.72
CA GLU A 194 -6.68 14.03 -9.81
C GLU A 194 -5.84 14.50 -11.00
N ASN A 195 -6.31 14.20 -12.21
CA ASN A 195 -5.98 14.99 -13.39
C ASN A 195 -7.25 15.70 -13.87
N SER A 196 -7.21 17.03 -13.81
CA SER A 196 -8.30 17.95 -14.10
C SER A 196 -8.39 18.37 -15.58
N ALA A 197 -7.59 17.76 -16.46
CA ALA A 197 -7.74 17.96 -17.91
C ALA A 197 -9.18 17.59 -18.33
N PRO A 198 -9.84 18.41 -19.16
CA PRO A 198 -11.23 18.17 -19.54
C PRO A 198 -11.36 16.91 -20.42
N GLU A 199 -12.58 16.38 -20.50
CA GLU A 199 -12.91 15.29 -21.44
C GLU A 199 -12.49 15.68 -22.86
N GLY A 200 -11.95 14.72 -23.61
CA GLY A 200 -11.47 14.96 -24.98
C GLY A 200 -10.04 15.52 -25.08
N SER A 201 -9.33 15.71 -23.97
CA SER A 201 -7.92 16.17 -23.96
C SER A 201 -6.90 15.10 -24.40
N GLY A 202 -7.35 13.88 -24.71
CA GLY A 202 -6.48 12.71 -24.87
C GLY A 202 -6.01 12.18 -23.53
N GLN A 203 -4.83 11.54 -23.50
CA GLN A 203 -4.29 10.88 -22.32
C GLN A 203 -3.89 11.88 -21.24
N ALA A 204 -4.42 11.71 -20.02
CA ALA A 204 -4.18 12.61 -18.91
C ALA A 204 -4.17 11.84 -17.57
N VAL A 205 -2.96 11.52 -17.09
CA VAL A 205 -2.76 10.62 -15.95
C VAL A 205 -2.90 11.36 -14.61
N ALA A 206 -3.72 10.83 -13.70
CA ALA A 206 -3.82 11.33 -12.33
C ALA A 206 -2.67 10.81 -11.47
N LEU A 207 -2.42 9.50 -11.53
CA LEU A 207 -1.30 8.85 -10.84
C LEU A 207 -0.59 7.86 -11.76
N ARG A 208 0.74 7.98 -11.86
CA ARG A 208 1.63 6.94 -12.39
C ARG A 208 2.43 6.29 -11.29
N VAL A 209 2.48 4.96 -11.28
CA VAL A 209 3.28 4.17 -10.33
C VAL A 209 4.25 3.26 -11.08
N THR A 210 5.54 3.59 -10.98
CA THR A 210 6.67 2.79 -11.48
C THR A 210 7.55 2.42 -10.29
N ALA A 211 7.00 1.64 -9.36
CA ALA A 211 7.65 1.29 -8.11
C ALA A 211 7.07 -0.03 -7.56
N ASP A 212 7.90 -0.75 -6.81
CA ASP A 212 7.50 -2.01 -6.18
C ASP A 212 6.97 -1.78 -4.76
N ARG A 213 6.00 -2.63 -4.36
CA ARG A 213 5.41 -2.66 -3.00
C ARG A 213 4.70 -1.36 -2.64
N CYS A 214 3.90 -0.83 -3.56
CA CYS A 214 3.09 0.37 -3.30
C CYS A 214 1.68 0.01 -2.83
N ALA A 215 1.17 0.72 -1.82
CA ALA A 215 -0.19 0.52 -1.32
C ALA A 215 -1.01 1.82 -1.25
N PHE A 216 -2.30 1.72 -1.55
CA PHE A 216 -3.24 2.85 -1.53
C PHE A 216 -4.48 2.43 -0.75
N TYR A 217 -4.85 3.21 0.27
CA TYR A 217 -5.98 2.92 1.15
C TYR A 217 -6.94 4.11 1.18
N ASN A 218 -8.21 3.85 0.85
CA ASN A 218 -9.24 4.91 0.84
C ASN A 218 -8.82 6.14 0.03
N CYS A 219 -8.16 5.91 -1.11
CA CYS A 219 -7.75 6.96 -2.03
C CYS A 219 -8.78 7.13 -3.15
N ARG A 220 -8.79 8.31 -3.77
CA ARG A 220 -9.60 8.59 -4.96
C ARG A 220 -8.69 8.89 -6.15
N PHE A 221 -9.02 8.36 -7.32
CA PHE A 221 -8.28 8.55 -8.56
C PHE A 221 -9.24 9.11 -9.60
N LEU A 222 -9.09 10.40 -9.92
CA LEU A 222 -10.07 11.16 -10.71
C LEU A 222 -9.44 11.58 -12.03
N GLY A 223 -10.12 11.28 -13.14
CA GLY A 223 -9.66 11.65 -14.48
C GLY A 223 -10.65 11.29 -15.57
N TRP A 224 -10.13 11.19 -16.80
CA TRP A 224 -10.87 10.77 -17.98
C TRP A 224 -10.15 9.60 -18.66
N GLN A 225 -9.37 9.87 -19.70
CA GLN A 225 -8.57 8.86 -20.37
C GLN A 225 -7.24 8.67 -19.65
N ASP A 226 -6.84 7.41 -19.44
CA ASP A 226 -5.56 7.03 -18.82
C ASP A 226 -5.43 7.50 -17.34
N THR A 227 -6.52 7.52 -16.56
CA THR A 227 -6.52 8.06 -15.18
C THR A 227 -5.44 7.46 -14.27
N LEU A 228 -5.33 6.13 -14.21
CA LEU A 228 -4.49 5.41 -13.26
C LEU A 228 -3.50 4.49 -13.99
N TYR A 229 -2.24 4.94 -14.05
CA TYR A 229 -1.17 4.23 -14.73
C TYR A 229 -0.41 3.33 -13.73
N LEU A 230 -0.91 2.10 -13.57
CA LEU A 230 -0.26 1.03 -12.80
C LEU A 230 0.85 0.40 -13.66
N HIS A 231 1.93 1.16 -13.86
CA HIS A 231 2.96 0.90 -14.86
C HIS A 231 3.82 -0.34 -14.54
N HIS A 232 4.41 -0.41 -13.34
CA HIS A 232 5.35 -1.49 -12.97
C HIS A 232 5.40 -1.73 -11.46
N GLY A 233 5.69 -2.97 -11.04
CA GLY A 233 5.87 -3.39 -9.65
C GLY A 233 4.62 -4.05 -9.04
N LYS A 234 4.67 -4.39 -7.76
CA LYS A 234 3.53 -4.90 -6.98
C LYS A 234 2.76 -3.74 -6.35
N GLN A 235 1.45 -3.69 -6.60
CA GLN A 235 0.60 -2.57 -6.19
C GLN A 235 -0.72 -3.07 -5.56
N TYR A 236 -1.06 -2.58 -4.38
CA TYR A 236 -2.29 -2.94 -3.69
C TYR A 236 -3.17 -1.71 -3.48
N LEU A 237 -4.42 -1.79 -3.90
CA LEU A 237 -5.40 -0.72 -3.73
C LEU A 237 -6.58 -1.28 -2.96
N LYS A 238 -6.94 -0.66 -1.84
CA LYS A 238 -8.01 -1.13 -0.97
C LYS A 238 -8.96 -0.01 -0.60
N ASP A 239 -10.26 -0.29 -0.72
CA ASP A 239 -11.34 0.65 -0.40
C ASP A 239 -11.21 1.98 -1.20
N CYS A 240 -10.66 1.94 -2.43
CA CYS A 240 -10.42 3.13 -3.25
C CYS A 240 -11.57 3.41 -4.23
N TYR A 241 -11.70 4.67 -4.66
CA TYR A 241 -12.58 5.09 -5.75
C TYR A 241 -11.76 5.46 -6.99
N ILE A 242 -12.09 4.91 -8.15
CA ILE A 242 -11.42 5.20 -9.43
C ILE A 242 -12.49 5.59 -10.46
N GLU A 243 -12.31 6.71 -11.17
CA GLU A 243 -13.20 7.09 -12.27
C GLU A 243 -12.45 7.45 -13.57
N GLY A 244 -13.11 7.21 -14.70
CA GLY A 244 -12.56 7.54 -16.00
C GLY A 244 -13.41 7.08 -17.18
N SER A 245 -12.84 7.11 -18.38
CA SER A 245 -13.48 6.73 -19.64
C SER A 245 -12.68 5.68 -20.40
N VAL A 246 -11.70 6.10 -21.21
CA VAL A 246 -10.87 5.20 -22.03
C VAL A 246 -9.65 4.76 -21.22
N ASP A 247 -9.44 3.44 -21.15
CA ASP A 247 -8.25 2.80 -20.57
C ASP A 247 -7.87 3.32 -19.18
N PHE A 248 -8.85 3.64 -18.34
CA PHE A 248 -8.60 4.45 -17.16
C PHE A 248 -7.84 3.72 -16.04
N ILE A 249 -7.63 2.41 -16.14
CA ILE A 249 -6.67 1.62 -15.37
C ILE A 249 -5.79 0.82 -16.33
N PHE A 250 -4.51 1.16 -16.44
CA PHE A 250 -3.65 0.60 -17.49
C PHE A 250 -2.19 0.47 -17.06
N GLY A 251 -1.42 -0.30 -17.83
CA GLY A 251 0.00 -0.59 -17.56
C GLY A 251 0.31 -2.08 -17.47
N ASN A 252 1.45 -2.44 -16.86
CA ASN A 252 1.93 -3.82 -16.77
C ASN A 252 2.46 -4.16 -15.37
N SER A 253 1.83 -3.65 -14.31
CA SER A 253 2.12 -4.05 -12.93
C SER A 253 1.44 -5.38 -12.56
N THR A 254 1.82 -5.93 -11.40
CA THR A 254 0.98 -6.89 -10.67
C THR A 254 0.15 -6.07 -9.70
N ALA A 255 -1.18 -6.02 -9.89
CA ALA A 255 -2.05 -5.20 -9.05
C ALA A 255 -3.25 -5.97 -8.52
N LEU A 256 -3.52 -5.79 -7.22
CA LEU A 256 -4.74 -6.25 -6.56
C LEU A 256 -5.54 -5.04 -6.10
N LEU A 257 -6.75 -4.89 -6.65
CA LEU A 257 -7.72 -3.88 -6.28
C LEU A 257 -8.84 -4.57 -5.49
N GLU A 258 -8.95 -4.29 -4.21
CA GLU A 258 -9.89 -4.93 -3.30
C GLU A 258 -10.91 -3.90 -2.76
N HIS A 259 -12.20 -4.25 -2.78
CA HIS A 259 -13.28 -3.36 -2.31
C HIS A 259 -13.27 -1.96 -2.96
N CYS A 260 -12.80 -1.87 -4.21
CA CYS A 260 -12.74 -0.60 -4.91
C CYS A 260 -14.05 -0.31 -5.66
N HIS A 261 -14.37 0.97 -5.80
CA HIS A 261 -15.48 1.46 -6.63
C HIS A 261 -14.91 2.00 -7.94
N LEU A 262 -15.27 1.38 -9.05
CA LEU A 262 -14.90 1.78 -10.41
C LEU A 262 -16.08 2.47 -11.09
N HIS A 263 -15.90 3.72 -11.53
CA HIS A 263 -16.96 4.52 -12.11
C HIS A 263 -16.68 4.91 -13.57
N CYS A 264 -17.50 4.39 -14.48
CA CYS A 264 -17.40 4.63 -15.93
C CYS A 264 -18.11 5.93 -16.31
N LYS A 265 -17.34 7.00 -16.54
CA LYS A 265 -17.87 8.35 -16.84
C LYS A 265 -18.42 8.48 -18.26
N ALA A 266 -17.82 7.77 -19.22
CA ALA A 266 -18.18 7.83 -20.63
C ALA A 266 -17.87 6.51 -21.33
N ALA A 267 -18.11 6.45 -22.65
CA ALA A 267 -17.74 5.31 -23.48
C ALA A 267 -16.23 5.03 -23.40
N GLY A 268 -15.87 3.77 -23.23
CA GLY A 268 -14.46 3.39 -23.07
C GLY A 268 -14.27 2.04 -22.38
N PHE A 269 -13.15 1.92 -21.67
CA PHE A 269 -12.62 0.66 -21.16
C PHE A 269 -12.10 0.87 -19.76
N ILE A 270 -12.53 0.02 -18.82
CA ILE A 270 -12.01 0.07 -17.45
C ILE A 270 -10.52 -0.26 -17.44
N THR A 271 -10.13 -1.30 -18.19
CA THR A 271 -8.75 -1.79 -18.17
C THR A 271 -8.09 -1.85 -19.54
N ALA A 272 -6.80 -1.52 -19.58
CA ALA A 272 -5.90 -1.76 -20.70
C ALA A 272 -4.59 -2.37 -20.21
N GLN A 273 -4.59 -3.69 -20.00
CA GLN A 273 -3.46 -4.39 -19.40
C GLN A 273 -2.41 -4.76 -20.46
N GLY A 274 -1.15 -4.44 -20.16
CA GLY A 274 -0.02 -4.37 -21.07
C GLY A 274 0.93 -5.58 -21.06
N ARG A 275 0.51 -6.73 -20.53
CA ARG A 275 1.38 -7.92 -20.42
C ARG A 275 1.83 -8.41 -21.79
N LYS A 276 3.14 -8.59 -21.96
CA LYS A 276 3.76 -8.83 -23.28
C LYS A 276 3.99 -10.29 -23.61
N SER A 277 4.11 -11.16 -22.61
CA SER A 277 4.33 -12.59 -22.82
C SER A 277 3.70 -13.44 -21.72
N SER A 278 3.55 -14.74 -21.98
CA SER A 278 3.05 -15.70 -21.00
C SER A 278 4.01 -15.97 -19.84
N GLN A 279 5.28 -15.58 -19.96
CA GLN A 279 6.28 -15.71 -18.89
C GLN A 279 6.16 -14.61 -17.84
N GLU A 280 5.51 -13.49 -18.16
CA GLU A 280 5.28 -12.40 -17.22
C GLU A 280 4.21 -12.79 -16.18
N THR A 281 4.51 -12.55 -14.91
CA THR A 281 3.62 -12.81 -13.77
C THR A 281 2.70 -11.62 -13.45
N THR A 282 2.73 -10.57 -14.27
CA THR A 282 1.93 -9.34 -14.11
C THR A 282 0.45 -9.57 -14.45
N GLY A 283 -0.42 -8.65 -14.05
CA GLY A 283 -1.85 -8.74 -14.25
C GLY A 283 -2.63 -7.99 -13.19
N TYR A 284 -3.91 -7.74 -13.48
CA TYR A 284 -4.82 -7.03 -12.59
C TYR A 284 -5.88 -7.97 -12.04
N VAL A 285 -6.09 -7.92 -10.73
CA VAL A 285 -7.15 -8.64 -10.04
C VAL A 285 -8.04 -7.63 -9.33
N PHE A 286 -9.32 -7.64 -9.66
CA PHE A 286 -10.36 -6.83 -9.04
C PHE A 286 -11.22 -7.75 -8.18
N LEU A 287 -11.12 -7.60 -6.86
CA LEU A 287 -11.73 -8.49 -5.89
C LEU A 287 -12.78 -7.74 -5.07
N ARG A 288 -14.03 -8.21 -5.14
CA ARG A 288 -15.16 -7.62 -4.40
C ARG A 288 -15.34 -6.13 -4.68
N CYS A 289 -15.12 -5.73 -5.94
CA CYS A 289 -15.28 -4.35 -6.39
C CYS A 289 -16.75 -4.06 -6.78
N VAL A 290 -17.04 -2.80 -7.04
CA VAL A 290 -18.32 -2.34 -7.60
C VAL A 290 -18.03 -1.52 -8.84
N ILE A 291 -18.61 -1.90 -9.98
CA ILE A 291 -18.57 -1.16 -11.23
C ILE A 291 -19.89 -0.43 -11.41
N THR A 292 -19.85 0.86 -11.73
CA THR A 292 -21.04 1.71 -11.95
C THR A 292 -20.88 2.58 -13.19
N GLY A 293 -21.99 3.07 -13.73
CA GLY A 293 -22.00 4.09 -14.77
C GLY A 293 -22.90 5.29 -14.46
N ASN A 294 -23.14 6.11 -15.47
CA ASN A 294 -23.97 7.32 -15.43
C ASN A 294 -25.46 7.04 -15.75
N GLY A 295 -25.92 5.82 -15.52
CA GLY A 295 -27.30 5.39 -15.81
C GLY A 295 -27.58 5.03 -17.29
N GLY A 296 -26.59 5.17 -18.18
CA GLY A 296 -26.63 4.65 -19.55
C GLY A 296 -26.35 3.15 -19.63
N ASN A 297 -26.67 2.54 -20.77
CA ASN A 297 -26.52 1.09 -20.99
C ASN A 297 -25.43 0.79 -22.02
N SER A 298 -24.64 -0.26 -21.78
CA SER A 298 -23.73 -0.90 -22.74
C SER A 298 -22.76 0.01 -23.50
N TYR A 299 -22.26 1.06 -22.85
CA TYR A 299 -21.32 2.02 -23.45
C TYR A 299 -19.86 1.79 -23.06
N ALA A 300 -19.60 1.01 -21.99
CA ALA A 300 -18.26 0.73 -21.50
C ALA A 300 -17.94 -0.77 -21.57
N TYR A 301 -16.66 -1.11 -21.51
CA TYR A 301 -16.16 -2.48 -21.49
C TYR A 301 -15.30 -2.71 -20.24
N LEU A 302 -15.25 -3.95 -19.77
CA LEU A 302 -14.36 -4.38 -18.68
C LEU A 302 -12.89 -4.16 -19.04
N GLY A 303 -12.54 -4.30 -20.31
CA GLY A 303 -11.20 -3.97 -20.78
C GLY A 303 -10.88 -4.42 -22.19
N ARG A 304 -9.63 -4.16 -22.55
CA ARG A 304 -9.01 -4.56 -23.82
C ARG A 304 -7.50 -4.83 -23.66
N PRO A 305 -6.92 -5.77 -24.43
CA PRO A 305 -5.52 -6.15 -24.28
C PRO A 305 -4.59 -5.15 -24.98
N TRP A 306 -4.01 -4.22 -24.22
CA TRP A 306 -2.96 -3.33 -24.75
C TRP A 306 -1.68 -4.10 -25.08
N GLY A 307 -1.35 -5.09 -24.24
CA GLY A 307 -0.36 -6.12 -24.54
C GLY A 307 -1.05 -7.41 -24.99
N PRO A 308 -0.44 -8.19 -25.92
CA PRO A 308 -1.09 -9.37 -26.51
C PRO A 308 -1.41 -10.47 -25.49
N PHE A 309 -0.73 -10.50 -24.34
CA PHE A 309 -0.98 -11.45 -23.26
C PHE A 309 -1.73 -10.82 -22.10
N GLY A 310 -2.41 -9.69 -22.31
CA GLY A 310 -3.08 -8.92 -21.28
C GLY A 310 -3.82 -9.80 -20.28
N ARG A 311 -3.66 -9.57 -18.96
CA ARG A 311 -4.28 -10.41 -17.92
C ARG A 311 -5.08 -9.61 -16.92
N VAL A 312 -6.39 -9.87 -16.89
CA VAL A 312 -7.34 -9.18 -16.02
C VAL A 312 -8.33 -10.19 -15.45
N VAL A 313 -8.57 -10.12 -14.14
CA VAL A 313 -9.54 -10.94 -13.42
C VAL A 313 -10.50 -10.03 -12.68
N PHE A 314 -11.80 -10.14 -12.93
CA PHE A 314 -12.85 -9.61 -12.05
C PHE A 314 -13.47 -10.74 -11.25
N ALA A 315 -13.43 -10.64 -9.92
CA ALA A 315 -13.92 -11.68 -9.02
C ALA A 315 -14.85 -11.09 -7.95
N TYR A 316 -16.00 -11.75 -7.72
CA TYR A 316 -17.00 -11.32 -6.76
C TYR A 316 -17.42 -9.85 -6.92
N THR A 317 -17.36 -9.33 -8.14
CA THR A 317 -17.54 -7.91 -8.45
C THR A 317 -18.96 -7.64 -8.94
N TYR A 318 -19.57 -6.58 -8.43
CA TYR A 318 -20.85 -6.09 -8.96
C TYR A 318 -20.61 -5.35 -10.29
N VAL A 319 -21.39 -5.66 -11.32
CA VAL A 319 -21.28 -5.10 -12.66
C VAL A 319 -22.60 -4.46 -13.06
N ASP A 320 -22.59 -3.13 -13.18
CA ASP A 320 -23.74 -2.34 -13.63
C ASP A 320 -24.00 -2.48 -15.14
N GLN A 321 -25.22 -2.10 -15.58
CA GLN A 321 -25.69 -2.21 -16.96
C GLN A 321 -24.95 -1.33 -17.97
N CYS A 322 -24.07 -0.44 -17.50
CA CYS A 322 -23.19 0.36 -18.34
C CYS A 322 -22.19 -0.51 -19.14
N ILE A 323 -21.91 -1.72 -18.67
CA ILE A 323 -21.01 -2.66 -19.34
C ILE A 323 -21.71 -3.33 -20.53
N ASN A 324 -21.03 -3.31 -21.68
CA ASN A 324 -21.47 -3.97 -22.90
C ASN A 324 -21.59 -5.48 -22.67
N HIS A 325 -22.60 -6.12 -23.26
CA HIS A 325 -22.84 -7.55 -23.10
C HIS A 325 -21.65 -8.42 -23.55
N ALA A 326 -20.89 -7.98 -24.57
CA ALA A 326 -19.64 -8.62 -24.99
C ALA A 326 -18.58 -8.64 -23.86
N GLY A 327 -18.66 -7.69 -22.93
CA GLY A 327 -17.78 -7.52 -21.77
C GLY A 327 -16.42 -6.94 -22.14
N TRP A 328 -15.77 -7.49 -23.16
CA TRP A 328 -14.38 -7.23 -23.52
C TRP A 328 -14.23 -6.90 -25.00
N ASP A 329 -13.19 -6.14 -25.32
CA ASP A 329 -12.82 -5.78 -26.70
C ASP A 329 -11.42 -6.31 -27.01
N ASN A 330 -11.19 -6.74 -28.25
CA ASN A 330 -9.93 -7.39 -28.66
C ASN A 330 -8.86 -6.39 -29.13
N TRP A 331 -9.06 -5.08 -28.93
CA TRP A 331 -8.21 -4.01 -29.44
C TRP A 331 -8.16 -3.96 -30.98
N GLY A 332 -9.21 -4.44 -31.66
CA GLY A 332 -9.22 -4.58 -33.12
C GLY A 332 -8.21 -5.59 -33.66
N ASN A 333 -7.71 -6.50 -32.81
CA ASN A 333 -6.72 -7.51 -33.17
C ASN A 333 -7.14 -8.92 -32.72
N VAL A 334 -7.59 -9.72 -33.67
CA VAL A 334 -8.06 -11.10 -33.43
C VAL A 334 -6.97 -12.01 -32.86
N GLU A 335 -5.68 -11.75 -33.12
CA GLU A 335 -4.61 -12.57 -32.54
C GLU A 335 -4.55 -12.44 -31.00
N ASN A 336 -4.98 -11.31 -30.44
CA ASN A 336 -5.05 -11.12 -28.99
C ASN A 336 -6.05 -12.07 -28.33
N GLU A 337 -7.09 -12.49 -29.05
CA GLU A 337 -8.12 -13.42 -28.54
C GLU A 337 -7.52 -14.80 -28.18
N ARG A 338 -6.37 -15.16 -28.76
CA ARG A 338 -5.70 -16.44 -28.50
C ARG A 338 -4.84 -16.42 -27.23
N SER A 339 -4.42 -15.25 -26.77
CA SER A 339 -3.39 -15.10 -25.73
C SER A 339 -3.80 -14.23 -24.55
N ALA A 340 -4.79 -13.35 -24.71
CA ALA A 340 -5.33 -12.55 -23.63
C ALA A 340 -5.99 -13.45 -22.57
N CYS A 341 -5.73 -13.13 -21.30
CA CYS A 341 -6.17 -13.85 -20.13
C CYS A 341 -7.22 -13.01 -19.39
N PHE A 342 -8.41 -12.90 -19.97
CA PHE A 342 -9.50 -12.05 -19.47
C PHE A 342 -10.61 -12.88 -18.87
N TYR A 343 -10.80 -12.67 -17.57
CA TYR A 343 -11.51 -13.60 -16.71
C TYR A 343 -12.52 -12.89 -15.82
N GLU A 344 -13.68 -13.53 -15.67
CA GLU A 344 -14.68 -13.21 -14.66
C GLU A 344 -14.80 -14.39 -13.68
N TYR A 345 -15.16 -14.16 -12.43
CA TYR A 345 -15.43 -15.23 -11.46
C TYR A 345 -16.51 -14.78 -10.48
N ARG A 346 -17.69 -15.41 -10.53
CA ARG A 346 -18.81 -15.10 -9.63
C ARG A 346 -19.13 -13.60 -9.60
N CYS A 347 -18.99 -12.93 -10.74
CA CYS A 347 -19.47 -11.56 -10.91
C CYS A 347 -21.00 -11.56 -11.00
N TYR A 348 -21.63 -10.47 -10.57
CA TYR A 348 -23.09 -10.37 -10.50
C TYR A 348 -23.56 -8.95 -10.81
N GLY A 349 -24.85 -8.78 -11.07
CA GLY A 349 -25.45 -7.50 -11.44
C GLY A 349 -25.94 -7.46 -12.90
N PRO A 350 -26.62 -6.38 -13.30
CA PRO A 350 -27.30 -6.31 -14.60
C PRO A 350 -26.36 -6.25 -15.81
N GLY A 351 -25.09 -5.89 -15.64
CA GLY A 351 -24.06 -5.94 -16.69
C GLY A 351 -23.43 -7.31 -16.89
N CYS A 352 -23.69 -8.26 -16.00
CA CYS A 352 -23.24 -9.64 -16.16
C CYS A 352 -24.11 -10.35 -17.21
N SER A 353 -23.49 -10.79 -18.30
CA SER A 353 -24.18 -11.49 -19.38
C SER A 353 -23.35 -12.64 -19.93
N PRO A 354 -23.13 -13.73 -19.16
CA PRO A 354 -22.22 -14.82 -19.52
C PRO A 354 -22.46 -15.41 -20.91
N SER A 355 -23.73 -15.55 -21.32
CA SER A 355 -24.10 -16.11 -22.63
C SER A 355 -23.77 -15.22 -23.84
N ASN A 356 -23.51 -13.93 -23.62
CA ASN A 356 -23.22 -12.95 -24.68
C ASN A 356 -21.80 -12.40 -24.60
N ARG A 357 -20.97 -12.91 -23.68
CA ARG A 357 -19.56 -12.52 -23.58
C ARG A 357 -18.81 -12.91 -24.86
N ALA A 358 -17.76 -12.16 -25.16
CA ALA A 358 -16.82 -12.52 -26.21
C ALA A 358 -16.30 -13.94 -25.98
N THR A 359 -16.27 -14.76 -27.03
CA THR A 359 -16.02 -16.22 -26.93
C THR A 359 -14.62 -16.60 -26.46
N TRP A 360 -13.68 -15.65 -26.50
CA TRP A 360 -12.30 -15.80 -26.04
C TRP A 360 -12.09 -15.40 -24.58
N CYS A 361 -13.09 -14.79 -23.96
CA CYS A 361 -13.13 -14.56 -22.51
C CYS A 361 -13.83 -15.74 -21.84
N ARG A 362 -13.53 -15.98 -20.56
CA ARG A 362 -14.16 -17.09 -19.84
C ARG A 362 -14.37 -16.78 -18.38
N GLU A 363 -15.36 -17.46 -17.81
CA GLU A 363 -15.49 -17.56 -16.36
C GLU A 363 -14.47 -18.56 -15.82
N LEU A 364 -13.83 -18.25 -14.69
CA LEU A 364 -12.89 -19.15 -14.02
C LEU A 364 -13.64 -20.22 -13.24
N LEU A 365 -13.03 -21.41 -13.16
CA LEU A 365 -13.40 -22.42 -12.18
C LEU A 365 -12.84 -22.06 -10.80
N ASP A 366 -13.41 -22.67 -9.75
CA ASP A 366 -13.04 -22.40 -8.36
C ASP A 366 -11.53 -22.58 -8.13
N GLU A 367 -10.93 -23.69 -8.61
CA GLU A 367 -9.49 -23.98 -8.42
C GLU A 367 -8.56 -23.02 -9.17
N GLU A 368 -9.01 -22.49 -10.31
CA GLU A 368 -8.25 -21.51 -11.08
C GLU A 368 -8.30 -20.13 -10.43
N ALA A 369 -9.48 -19.76 -9.90
CA ALA A 369 -9.69 -18.50 -9.21
C ALA A 369 -8.80 -18.40 -7.96
N GLU A 370 -8.64 -19.48 -7.20
CA GLU A 370 -7.79 -19.50 -5.98
C GLU A 370 -6.36 -18.97 -6.22
N GLN A 371 -5.80 -19.19 -7.40
CA GLN A 371 -4.45 -18.71 -7.75
C GLN A 371 -4.35 -17.18 -7.83
N PHE A 372 -5.45 -16.50 -8.15
CA PHE A 372 -5.51 -15.05 -8.30
C PHE A 372 -6.06 -14.35 -7.06
N LEU A 373 -6.97 -15.00 -6.33
CA LEU A 373 -7.74 -14.35 -5.25
C LEU A 373 -7.06 -14.45 -3.88
N ALA A 374 -5.88 -15.05 -3.82
CA ALA A 374 -5.12 -15.19 -2.61
C ALA A 374 -4.07 -14.07 -2.48
N HIS A 375 -3.77 -13.67 -1.23
CA HIS A 375 -2.73 -12.68 -0.93
C HIS A 375 -1.37 -12.99 -1.58
N PRO A 376 -0.94 -14.27 -1.76
CA PRO A 376 0.27 -14.60 -2.50
C PRO A 376 0.36 -14.06 -3.94
N PHE A 377 -0.76 -13.73 -4.59
CA PHE A 377 -0.71 -13.10 -5.92
C PHE A 377 0.07 -11.78 -5.88
N ILE A 378 -0.11 -11.01 -4.81
CA ILE A 378 0.50 -9.69 -4.65
C ILE A 378 1.62 -9.69 -3.60
N ASP A 379 1.68 -10.68 -2.72
CA ASP A 379 2.72 -10.85 -1.70
C ASP A 379 3.18 -12.33 -1.60
N PRO A 380 3.92 -12.82 -2.62
CA PRO A 380 4.24 -14.24 -2.76
C PRO A 380 5.27 -14.77 -1.76
N GLU A 381 5.94 -13.89 -1.01
CA GLU A 381 7.00 -14.24 -0.07
C GLU A 381 6.49 -14.17 1.39
N PRO A 382 5.85 -15.22 1.92
CA PRO A 382 5.22 -15.19 3.25
C PRO A 382 6.23 -14.95 4.39
N GLU A 383 7.51 -15.24 4.17
CA GLU A 383 8.59 -15.01 5.13
C GLU A 383 9.06 -13.53 5.17
N LYS A 384 8.70 -12.74 4.15
CA LYS A 384 9.04 -11.31 4.03
C LYS A 384 7.84 -10.53 3.49
N PRO A 385 6.70 -10.55 4.21
CA PRO A 385 5.50 -9.89 3.73
C PRO A 385 5.75 -8.38 3.62
N TRP A 386 5.43 -7.82 2.47
CA TRP A 386 5.48 -6.37 2.29
C TRP A 386 4.12 -5.73 2.57
N LEU A 387 3.05 -6.51 2.38
CA LEU A 387 1.70 -6.03 2.61
C LEU A 387 1.42 -6.06 4.11
N SER A 388 1.83 -5.01 4.83
CA SER A 388 1.53 -4.90 6.26
C SER A 388 0.01 -4.77 6.44
N GLN A 389 -0.63 -5.73 7.13
CA GLN A 389 -2.02 -5.60 7.55
C GLN A 389 -2.15 -4.39 8.47
N ARG A 390 -2.66 -3.28 7.92
CA ARG A 390 -2.93 -2.00 8.61
C ARG A 390 -1.72 -1.41 9.35
N MET A 391 -1.15 -0.34 8.80
CA MET A 391 -0.61 0.68 9.69
C MET A 391 -1.80 1.23 10.48
N GLY A 392 -1.87 0.84 11.76
CA GLY A 392 -2.88 1.25 12.71
C GLY A 392 -2.76 2.73 13.11
N LEU A 393 -2.72 3.64 12.15
CA LEU A 393 -3.10 5.02 12.42
C LEU A 393 -4.62 5.03 12.49
N ARG A 394 -5.15 4.70 13.68
CA ARG A 394 -6.40 5.32 14.11
C ARG A 394 -6.13 6.82 14.10
N ILE A 395 -6.37 7.49 12.98
CA ILE A 395 -6.60 8.92 13.03
C ILE A 395 -7.84 9.05 13.92
N PRO A 396 -7.74 9.68 15.10
CA PRO A 396 -8.91 9.82 15.96
C PRO A 396 -9.98 10.55 15.15
N PHE A 397 -11.11 9.88 14.95
CA PHE A 397 -12.34 10.54 14.57
C PHE A 397 -12.69 11.50 15.71
N SER A 398 -12.36 12.77 15.53
CA SER A 398 -12.88 13.91 16.29
C SER A 398 -13.12 15.02 15.27
N ALA A 399 -14.32 15.51 15.01
CA ALA A 399 -15.63 15.33 15.65
C ALA A 399 -16.73 15.41 14.58
#